data_AF-A0A955TCK3-F1
#
_entry.id   AF-A0A955TCK3-F1
#
_cell.length_a   1.000
_cell.length_b   1.000
_cell.length_c   1.000
_cell.angle_alpha   90.00
_cell.angle_beta   90.00
_cell.angle_gamma   90.00
#
_symmetry.space_group_name_H-M   'P 1'
#
loop_
_entity.id
_entity.type
_entity.pdbx_description
1 polymer ?
#
loop_
_entity_poly.entity_id
_entity_poly.type
_entity_poly.pdbx_seq_one_letter_code
_entity_poly.pdbx_strand_id
1 'polypeptide(L)'
;MKRIDAEEAASEAAILAYGDRFLETFPLGWFLVSLAGFSEHPLKFGLSWFWSVIFTFAFVPAFLLSLIREPFERLLAFHPDLSVLQRSTASEPVWEKYERKLRHSEHEAPDPNDTSLVIREADHLLLGFDPWTDYPILLHRPLIDDSHVYIGGGTGSGKTTRAMVSLFTPLIRPRTDRKGQIEPMPPMVIIDLKGDDTLLEKVMVETEKRAEMEGRPMRHLFRYFTTEGGHPTNRFNPFPTFKGDGTSQIQLVQTVLDALSVNYGPGYGMGYYSSRNRSLLQDIVRKHDPHSFREIYGIL
;
A
#
# COMPACT_ATOMS: atom_id res chain seq x y z
N MET A 1 67.45 -8.14 60.46
CA MET A 1 67.03 -7.54 59.18
C MET A 1 65.97 -8.38 58.47
N LYS A 2 66.24 -9.62 58.02
CA LYS A 2 65.25 -10.47 57.31
C LYS A 2 63.87 -10.74 57.95
N ARG A 3 63.69 -10.51 59.25
CA ARG A 3 62.41 -10.79 59.96
C ARG A 3 61.47 -9.58 59.98
N ILE A 4 62.02 -8.37 59.85
CA ILE A 4 61.26 -7.11 59.81
C ILE A 4 60.61 -6.97 58.42
N ASP A 5 61.37 -7.28 57.37
CA ASP A 5 60.90 -7.26 55.98
C ASP A 5 59.72 -8.25 55.72
N ALA A 6 59.64 -9.34 56.51
CA ALA A 6 58.58 -10.34 56.37
C ALA A 6 57.28 -9.94 57.09
N GLU A 7 57.36 -9.23 58.21
CA GLU A 7 56.18 -8.69 58.90
C GLU A 7 55.58 -7.51 58.14
N GLU A 8 56.42 -6.66 57.55
CA GLU A 8 55.97 -5.52 56.75
C GLU A 8 55.24 -6.00 55.47
N ALA A 9 55.79 -7.00 54.78
CA ALA A 9 55.14 -7.61 53.62
C ALA A 9 53.81 -8.32 53.99
N ALA A 10 53.72 -8.95 55.16
CA ALA A 10 52.48 -9.59 55.62
C ALA A 10 51.40 -8.55 55.99
N SER A 11 51.80 -7.40 56.55
CA SER A 11 50.91 -6.28 56.85
C SER A 11 50.36 -5.62 55.57
N GLU A 12 51.21 -5.37 54.57
CA GLU A 12 50.76 -4.84 53.28
C GLU A 12 49.78 -5.79 52.57
N ALA A 13 50.06 -7.09 52.58
CA ALA A 13 49.17 -8.09 51.99
C ALA A 13 47.81 -8.14 52.69
N ALA A 14 47.77 -7.96 54.02
CA ALA A 14 46.52 -7.92 54.79
C ALA A 14 45.69 -6.66 54.50
N ILE A 15 46.35 -5.51 54.31
CA ILE A 15 45.68 -4.24 53.96
C ILE A 15 45.07 -4.33 52.55
N LEU A 16 45.80 -4.89 51.58
CA LEU A 16 45.30 -5.10 50.23
C LEU A 16 44.10 -6.05 50.21
N ALA A 17 44.19 -7.18 50.92
CA ALA A 17 43.09 -8.15 51.01
C ALA A 17 41.84 -7.57 51.70
N TYR A 18 42.01 -6.64 52.65
CA TYR A 18 40.89 -5.93 53.28
C TYR A 18 40.26 -4.91 52.31
N GLY A 19 41.08 -4.20 51.54
CA GLY A 19 40.62 -3.27 50.50
C GLY A 19 39.74 -3.95 49.45
N ASP A 20 40.16 -5.11 48.95
CA ASP A 20 39.40 -5.86 47.95
C ASP A 20 38.04 -6.33 48.48
N ARG A 21 37.98 -6.92 49.69
CA ARG A 21 36.70 -7.32 50.32
C ARG A 21 35.79 -6.13 50.61
N PHE A 22 36.35 -4.97 50.96
CA PHE A 22 35.57 -3.77 51.22
C PHE A 22 34.89 -3.27 49.93
N LEU A 23 35.59 -3.28 48.80
CA LEU A 23 35.06 -2.88 47.49
C LEU A 23 34.00 -3.85 46.95
N GLU A 24 34.12 -5.15 47.23
CA GLU A 24 33.10 -6.14 46.88
C GLU A 24 31.79 -5.94 47.68
N THR A 25 31.91 -5.54 48.96
CA THR A 25 30.73 -5.42 49.85
C THR A 25 30.05 -4.06 49.71
N PHE A 26 30.80 -3.02 49.38
CA PHE A 26 30.28 -1.67 49.15
C PHE A 26 30.70 -1.18 47.76
N PRO A 27 29.83 -1.30 46.74
CA PRO A 27 30.16 -0.89 45.37
C PRO A 27 30.36 0.63 45.20
N LEU A 28 30.03 1.43 46.22
CA LEU A 28 30.39 2.86 46.32
C LEU A 28 31.58 3.11 47.26
N GLY A 29 32.17 2.07 47.84
CA GLY A 29 33.31 2.15 48.74
C GLY A 29 34.56 2.76 48.09
N TRP A 30 34.71 2.60 46.77
CA TRP A 30 35.75 3.28 45.98
C TRP A 30 35.65 4.80 46.11
N PHE A 31 34.45 5.37 46.28
CA PHE A 31 34.25 6.81 46.46
C PHE A 31 34.79 7.28 47.82
N LEU A 32 34.60 6.50 48.88
CA LEU A 32 35.13 6.80 50.22
C LEU A 32 36.65 6.66 50.29
N VAL A 33 37.20 5.61 49.66
CA VAL A 33 38.67 5.41 49.52
C VAL A 33 39.28 6.56 48.71
N SER A 34 38.60 6.98 47.64
CA SER A 34 38.99 8.15 46.84
C SER A 34 38.98 9.42 47.69
N LEU A 35 37.93 9.64 48.50
CA LEU A 35 37.84 10.81 49.38
C LEU A 35 38.95 10.84 50.44
N ALA A 36 39.37 9.69 50.95
CA ALA A 36 40.47 9.62 51.92
C ALA A 36 41.81 10.05 51.28
N GLY A 37 42.08 9.62 50.04
CA GLY A 37 43.29 10.01 49.29
C GLY A 37 43.37 11.50 48.92
N PHE A 38 42.25 12.24 49.01
CA PHE A 38 42.25 13.70 48.83
C PHE A 38 43.07 14.42 49.90
N SER A 39 43.10 13.89 51.12
CA SER A 39 43.81 14.52 52.25
C SER A 39 45.33 14.46 52.11
N GLU A 40 45.85 13.41 51.45
CA GLU A 40 47.29 13.19 51.32
C GLU A 40 47.88 13.89 50.08
N HIS A 41 47.14 13.91 48.96
CA HIS A 41 47.62 14.46 47.69
C HIS A 41 46.53 15.24 46.92
N PRO A 42 46.15 16.44 47.40
CA PRO A 42 45.00 17.18 46.90
C PRO A 42 45.11 17.56 45.41
N LEU A 43 46.32 17.87 44.93
CA LEU A 43 46.58 18.20 43.53
C LEU A 43 46.39 17.02 42.57
N LYS A 44 46.93 15.85 42.92
CA LYS A 44 46.82 14.65 42.09
C LYS A 44 45.37 14.14 42.06
N PHE A 45 44.71 14.19 43.21
CA PHE A 45 43.30 13.83 43.32
C PHE A 45 42.40 14.77 42.52
N GLY A 46 42.59 16.08 42.67
CA GLY A 46 41.81 17.08 41.93
C GLY A 46 41.93 16.91 40.42
N LEU A 47 43.14 16.62 39.92
CA LEU A 47 43.36 16.35 38.50
C LEU A 47 42.67 15.06 38.04
N SER A 48 42.80 13.98 38.80
CA SER A 48 42.17 12.70 38.47
C SER A 48 40.64 12.81 38.47
N TRP A 49 40.06 13.47 39.47
CA TRP A 49 38.62 13.68 39.55
C TRP A 49 38.11 14.56 38.40
N PHE A 50 38.83 15.63 38.07
CA PHE A 50 38.52 16.48 36.92
C PHE A 50 38.49 15.67 35.61
N TRP A 51 39.50 14.82 35.38
CA TRP A 51 39.52 13.95 34.20
C TRP A 51 38.41 12.89 34.21
N SER A 52 38.07 12.30 35.35
CA SER A 52 36.94 11.38 35.47
C SER A 52 35.61 12.07 35.15
N VAL A 53 35.38 13.28 35.66
CA VAL A 53 34.19 14.07 35.35
C VAL A 53 34.13 14.40 33.86
N ILE A 54 35.22 14.87 33.26
CA ILE A 54 35.28 15.11 31.81
C ILE A 54 35.00 13.84 31.02
N PHE A 55 35.59 12.72 31.40
CA PHE A 55 35.39 11.46 30.68
C PHE A 55 33.92 10.99 30.78
N THR A 56 33.33 11.01 31.97
CA THR A 56 31.94 10.59 32.18
C THR A 56 30.94 11.53 31.50
N PHE A 57 31.14 12.85 31.59
CA PHE A 57 30.13 13.81 31.11
C PHE A 57 30.39 14.36 29.70
N ALA A 58 31.60 14.28 29.16
CA ALA A 58 31.89 14.69 27.79
C ALA A 58 32.14 13.50 26.86
N PHE A 59 32.96 12.53 27.26
CA PHE A 59 33.35 11.43 26.37
C PHE A 59 32.23 10.41 26.17
N VAL A 60 31.54 9.97 27.22
CA VAL A 60 30.44 8.99 27.09
C VAL A 60 29.29 9.53 26.23
N PRO A 61 28.78 10.77 26.41
CA PRO A 61 27.75 11.31 25.54
C PRO A 61 28.24 11.51 24.10
N ALA A 62 29.47 11.99 23.90
CA ALA A 62 30.03 12.15 22.55
C ALA A 62 30.18 10.82 21.81
N PHE A 63 30.61 9.76 22.52
CA PHE A 63 30.72 8.42 21.96
C PHE A 63 29.35 7.84 21.62
N LEU A 64 28.36 7.95 22.51
CA LEU A 64 26.99 7.52 22.24
C LEU A 64 26.37 8.30 21.07
N LEU A 65 26.58 9.62 21.01
CA LEU A 65 26.16 10.44 19.87
C LEU A 65 26.84 9.99 18.58
N SER A 66 28.13 9.61 18.62
CA SER A 66 28.84 9.11 17.43
C SER A 66 28.30 7.77 16.92
N LEU A 67 27.90 6.87 17.82
CA LEU A 67 27.28 5.58 17.45
C LEU A 67 25.88 5.76 16.88
N ILE A 68 25.14 6.74 17.37
CA ILE A 68 23.77 7.04 16.92
C ILE A 68 23.79 7.95 15.69
N ARG A 69 24.89 8.65 15.41
CA ARG A 69 25.01 9.62 14.32
C ARG A 69 24.68 9.03 12.97
N GLU A 70 25.29 7.92 12.59
CA GLU A 70 25.08 7.32 11.26
C GLU A 70 23.64 6.81 11.04
N PRO A 71 23.04 6.03 11.96
CA PRO A 71 21.63 5.65 11.83
C PRO A 71 20.69 6.85 11.92
N PHE A 72 21.02 7.89 12.70
CA PHE A 72 20.21 9.11 12.78
C PHE A 72 20.33 9.98 11.52
N GLU A 73 21.52 10.11 10.93
CA GLU A 73 21.74 10.76 9.63
C GLU A 73 21.02 9.99 8.51
N ARG A 74 21.03 8.65 8.54
CA ARG A 74 20.24 7.82 7.62
C ARG A 74 18.74 7.99 7.86
N LEU A 75 18.28 8.05 9.11
CA LEU A 75 16.87 8.30 9.47
C LEU A 75 16.42 9.69 9.02
N LEU A 76 17.26 10.71 9.21
CA LEU A 76 17.02 12.08 8.76
C LEU A 76 17.06 12.19 7.22
N ALA A 77 17.95 11.47 6.56
CA ALA A 77 17.97 11.34 5.10
C ALA A 77 16.75 10.57 4.57
N PHE A 78 16.22 9.64 5.36
CA PHE A 78 14.98 8.92 5.08
C PHE A 78 13.72 9.73 5.39
N HIS A 79 13.83 10.82 6.15
CA HIS A 79 12.78 11.82 6.26
C HIS A 79 12.73 12.49 4.88
N PRO A 80 11.80 12.10 3.99
CA PRO A 80 11.76 12.73 2.69
C PRO A 80 11.50 14.19 2.96
N ASP A 81 12.23 15.04 2.26
CA ASP A 81 12.11 16.48 2.29
C ASP A 81 10.62 16.89 2.14
N LEU A 82 9.91 16.98 3.27
CA LEU A 82 8.52 17.40 3.35
C LEU A 82 8.37 18.84 2.86
N SER A 83 9.49 19.57 2.71
CA SER A 83 9.51 20.87 2.07
C SER A 83 9.21 20.77 0.56
N VAL A 84 9.49 19.63 -0.10
CA VAL A 84 9.02 19.36 -1.48
C VAL A 84 7.51 19.20 -1.53
N LEU A 85 6.89 18.64 -0.48
CA LEU A 85 5.42 18.61 -0.33
C LEU A 85 4.82 19.99 -0.02
N GLN A 86 5.59 20.89 0.60
CA GLN A 86 5.20 22.28 0.88
C GLN A 86 5.40 23.24 -0.30
N ARG A 87 6.29 22.95 -1.26
CA ARG A 87 6.57 23.85 -2.41
C ARG A 87 5.53 23.79 -3.55
N SER A 88 4.44 23.03 -3.41
CA SER A 88 3.38 22.90 -4.41
C SER A 88 2.05 23.39 -3.83
N THR A 89 1.55 24.50 -4.38
CA THR A 89 0.21 25.13 -4.29
C THR A 89 -0.72 24.65 -3.16
N ALA A 90 -1.13 25.60 -2.30
CA ALA A 90 -1.96 25.41 -1.11
C ALA A 90 -3.35 24.74 -1.29
N SER A 91 -3.70 24.25 -2.48
CA SER A 91 -5.03 23.72 -2.81
C SER A 91 -5.11 22.20 -2.99
N GLU A 92 -4.00 21.48 -3.10
CA GLU A 92 -4.00 20.05 -3.43
C GLU A 92 -3.96 19.15 -2.17
N PRO A 93 -4.89 18.19 -2.02
CA PRO A 93 -4.88 17.22 -0.91
C PRO A 93 -3.58 16.41 -0.85
N VAL A 94 -3.14 16.05 0.36
CA VAL A 94 -1.89 15.31 0.58
C VAL A 94 -1.83 14.01 -0.23
N TRP A 95 -2.90 13.21 -0.23
CA TRP A 95 -2.94 11.93 -0.95
C TRP A 95 -2.73 12.09 -2.46
N GLU A 96 -3.22 13.18 -3.06
CA GLU A 96 -3.10 13.44 -4.50
C GLU A 96 -1.66 13.79 -4.86
N LYS A 97 -0.95 14.49 -3.97
CA LYS A 97 0.50 14.74 -4.10
C LYS A 97 1.29 13.43 -4.09
N TYR A 98 0.99 12.52 -3.17
CA TYR A 98 1.64 11.20 -3.11
C TYR A 98 1.35 10.39 -4.38
N GLU A 99 0.10 10.31 -4.81
CA GLU A 99 -0.26 9.57 -6.02
C GLU A 99 0.44 10.14 -7.26
N ARG A 100 0.48 11.46 -7.41
CA ARG A 100 1.23 12.13 -8.50
C ARG A 100 2.72 11.81 -8.44
N LYS A 101 3.34 11.87 -7.26
CA LYS A 101 4.75 11.50 -7.08
C LYS A 101 4.99 10.05 -7.49
N LEU A 102 4.18 9.11 -7.00
CA LEU A 102 4.31 7.68 -7.31
C LEU A 102 4.26 7.45 -8.82
N ARG A 103 3.23 7.97 -9.50
CA ARG A 103 3.04 7.79 -10.96
C ARG A 103 4.21 8.27 -11.82
N HIS A 104 4.96 9.25 -11.35
CA HIS A 104 6.12 9.82 -12.05
C HIS A 104 7.45 9.44 -11.39
N SER A 105 7.46 8.50 -10.44
CA SER A 105 8.69 8.11 -9.76
C SER A 105 9.58 7.30 -10.69
N GLU A 106 10.83 7.71 -10.78
CA GLU A 106 11.90 6.96 -11.44
C GLU A 106 12.62 6.01 -10.47
N HIS A 107 12.17 5.94 -9.21
CA HIS A 107 12.81 5.12 -8.20
C HIS A 107 12.55 3.63 -8.44
N GLU A 108 13.62 2.86 -8.36
CA GLU A 108 13.62 1.41 -8.54
C GLU A 108 14.40 0.75 -7.40
N ALA A 109 13.93 -0.40 -6.95
CA ALA A 109 14.58 -1.21 -5.93
C ALA A 109 14.54 -2.70 -6.30
N PRO A 110 15.56 -3.50 -5.97
CA PRO A 110 15.51 -4.94 -6.14
C PRO A 110 14.44 -5.55 -5.23
N ASP A 111 13.72 -6.57 -5.71
CA ASP A 111 12.77 -7.32 -4.88
C ASP A 111 13.53 -8.02 -3.74
N PRO A 112 13.06 -7.91 -2.48
CA PRO A 112 13.73 -8.54 -1.34
C PRO A 112 13.72 -10.08 -1.40
N ASN A 113 12.78 -10.69 -2.11
CA ASN A 113 12.66 -12.14 -2.26
C ASN A 113 13.36 -12.65 -3.53
N ASP A 114 13.48 -11.82 -4.57
CA ASP A 114 14.17 -12.14 -5.82
C ASP A 114 14.96 -10.94 -6.35
N THR A 115 16.25 -10.89 -6.04
CA THR A 115 17.13 -9.78 -6.45
C THR A 115 17.30 -9.62 -7.97
N SER A 116 16.83 -10.57 -8.78
CA SER A 116 16.81 -10.45 -10.24
C SER A 116 15.64 -9.58 -10.73
N LEU A 117 14.61 -9.40 -9.90
CA LEU A 117 13.47 -8.55 -10.18
C LEU A 117 13.72 -7.14 -9.65
N VAL A 118 13.37 -6.16 -10.48
CA VAL A 118 13.42 -4.74 -10.14
C VAL A 118 11.99 -4.23 -10.02
N ILE A 119 11.63 -3.75 -8.84
CA ILE A 119 10.34 -3.17 -8.50
C ILE A 119 10.44 -1.66 -8.67
N ARG A 120 9.50 -1.06 -9.41
CA ARG A 120 9.42 0.39 -9.57
C ARG A 120 8.44 0.97 -8.56
N GLU A 121 8.78 2.10 -7.96
CA GLU A 121 7.84 2.84 -7.11
C GLU A 121 6.59 3.25 -7.92
N ALA A 122 6.76 3.57 -9.21
CA ALA A 122 5.66 3.86 -10.13
C ALA A 122 4.72 2.68 -10.42
N ASP A 123 5.07 1.44 -10.06
CA ASP A 123 4.18 0.29 -10.25
C ASP A 123 3.24 0.07 -9.04
N HIS A 124 3.20 1.02 -8.09
CA HIS A 124 2.37 0.93 -6.89
C HIS A 124 1.14 1.87 -6.91
N LEU A 125 0.07 1.46 -6.25
CA LEU A 125 -1.13 2.26 -5.98
C LEU A 125 -1.15 2.69 -4.51
N LEU A 126 -1.49 3.93 -4.23
CA LEU A 126 -1.69 4.41 -2.87
C LEU A 126 -3.06 3.96 -2.35
N LEU A 127 -3.10 3.08 -1.36
CA LEU A 127 -4.35 2.67 -0.70
C LEU A 127 -4.79 3.64 0.38
N GLY A 128 -3.83 4.31 1.03
CA GLY A 128 -4.08 5.23 2.13
C GLY A 128 -2.84 5.42 2.99
N PHE A 129 -3.06 5.84 4.23
CA PHE A 129 -2.01 6.08 5.21
C PHE A 129 -2.31 5.27 6.47
N ASP A 130 -1.26 4.73 7.08
CA ASP A 130 -1.35 4.13 8.40
C ASP A 130 -1.76 5.21 9.43
N PRO A 131 -2.80 4.98 10.26
CA PRO A 131 -3.34 6.02 11.12
C PRO A 131 -2.46 6.40 12.32
N TRP A 132 -1.42 5.61 12.63
CA TRP A 132 -0.55 5.88 13.78
C TRP A 132 0.80 6.46 13.37
N THR A 133 1.28 6.07 12.21
CA THR A 133 2.62 6.41 11.72
C THR A 133 2.61 7.36 10.53
N ASP A 134 1.44 7.63 9.95
CA ASP A 134 1.26 8.41 8.71
C ASP A 134 2.08 7.89 7.52
N TYR A 135 2.53 6.63 7.56
CA TYR A 135 3.23 6.00 6.44
C TYR A 135 2.25 5.63 5.32
N PRO A 136 2.61 5.84 4.04
CA PRO A 136 1.77 5.46 2.92
C PRO A 136 1.69 3.93 2.80
N ILE A 137 0.46 3.42 2.68
CA ILE A 137 0.19 2.01 2.40
C ILE A 137 0.08 1.87 0.88
N LEU A 138 1.04 1.15 0.30
CA LEU A 138 1.16 0.97 -1.15
C LEU A 138 0.77 -0.46 -1.55
N LEU A 139 0.05 -0.59 -2.66
CA LEU A 139 -0.30 -1.87 -3.29
C LEU A 139 0.46 -2.02 -4.61
N HIS A 140 1.31 -3.04 -4.69
CA HIS A 140 2.02 -3.36 -5.92
C HIS A 140 1.03 -3.88 -6.98
N ARG A 141 0.93 -3.20 -8.13
CA ARG A 141 -0.12 -3.47 -9.14
C ARG A 141 -0.15 -4.90 -9.67
N PRO A 142 0.98 -5.59 -9.93
CA PRO A 142 0.96 -6.98 -10.38
C PRO A 142 0.17 -7.93 -9.47
N LEU A 143 0.03 -7.60 -8.17
CA LEU A 143 -0.83 -8.37 -7.29
C LEU A 143 -2.30 -8.30 -7.70
N ILE A 144 -2.77 -7.18 -8.24
CA ILE A 144 -4.15 -7.03 -8.74
C ILE A 144 -4.33 -7.77 -10.06
N ASP A 145 -3.28 -7.83 -10.88
CA ASP A 145 -3.32 -8.52 -12.17
C ASP A 145 -3.47 -10.04 -11.98
N ASP A 146 -2.83 -10.60 -10.94
CA ASP A 146 -2.85 -12.04 -10.65
C ASP A 146 -3.87 -12.45 -9.56
N SER A 147 -4.50 -11.50 -8.87
CA SER A 147 -5.37 -11.83 -7.72
C SER A 147 -6.62 -10.96 -7.58
N HIS A 148 -7.54 -11.41 -6.72
CA HIS A 148 -8.78 -10.70 -6.43
C HIS A 148 -8.69 -9.91 -5.13
N VAL A 149 -9.14 -8.65 -5.19
CA VAL A 149 -9.22 -7.78 -4.01
C VAL A 149 -10.62 -7.87 -3.40
N TYR A 150 -10.70 -8.25 -2.13
CA TYR A 150 -11.94 -8.24 -1.36
C TYR A 150 -11.95 -7.09 -0.35
N ILE A 151 -12.97 -6.21 -0.43
CA ILE A 151 -13.11 -5.04 0.44
C ILE A 151 -14.37 -5.20 1.30
N GLY A 152 -14.17 -5.63 2.56
CA GLY A 152 -15.23 -5.79 3.55
C GLY A 152 -15.54 -4.50 4.32
N GLY A 153 -16.78 -4.38 4.81
CA GLY A 153 -17.17 -3.30 5.72
C GLY A 153 -18.68 -3.06 5.77
N GLY A 154 -19.16 -2.43 6.86
CA GLY A 154 -20.56 -2.05 7.03
C GLY A 154 -21.04 -0.96 6.05
N THR A 155 -22.35 -0.74 5.96
CA THR A 155 -22.87 0.43 5.23
C THR A 155 -22.35 1.72 5.89
N GLY A 156 -21.95 2.72 5.08
CA GLY A 156 -21.35 3.95 5.58
C GLY A 156 -19.87 3.85 5.97
N SER A 157 -19.22 2.68 5.86
CA SER A 157 -17.79 2.52 6.18
C SER A 157 -16.85 3.14 5.14
N GLY A 158 -17.38 3.76 4.08
CA GLY A 158 -16.59 4.37 3.01
C GLY A 158 -16.06 3.40 1.95
N LYS A 159 -16.64 2.21 1.78
CA LYS A 159 -16.22 1.25 0.72
C LYS A 159 -16.14 1.91 -0.65
N THR A 160 -17.16 2.66 -1.05
CA THR A 160 -17.17 3.34 -2.34
C THR A 160 -16.16 4.48 -2.37
N THR A 161 -16.34 5.48 -1.50
CA THR A 161 -15.57 6.73 -1.57
C THR A 161 -14.11 6.59 -1.17
N ARG A 162 -13.79 5.76 -0.15
CA ARG A 162 -12.41 5.62 0.35
C ARG A 162 -11.65 4.48 -0.30
N ALA A 163 -12.32 3.42 -0.72
CA ALA A 163 -11.64 2.22 -1.22
C ALA A 163 -11.75 2.08 -2.74
N MET A 164 -12.94 2.20 -3.32
CA MET A 164 -13.10 2.05 -4.78
C MET A 164 -12.58 3.27 -5.55
N VAL A 165 -12.95 4.49 -5.13
CA VAL A 165 -12.48 5.71 -5.80
C VAL A 165 -10.94 5.85 -5.74
N SER A 166 -10.33 5.49 -4.61
CA SER A 166 -8.86 5.53 -4.45
C SER A 166 -8.13 4.50 -5.30
N LEU A 167 -8.78 3.38 -5.66
CA LEU A 167 -8.24 2.40 -6.60
C LEU A 167 -8.48 2.81 -8.06
N PHE A 168 -9.68 3.25 -8.41
CA PHE A 168 -10.03 3.55 -9.81
C PHE A 168 -9.35 4.81 -10.33
N THR A 169 -9.26 5.85 -9.51
CA THR A 169 -8.65 7.13 -9.89
C THR A 169 -7.22 6.95 -10.46
N PRO A 170 -6.26 6.33 -9.73
CA PRO A 170 -4.92 6.12 -10.25
C PRO A 170 -4.84 5.14 -11.43
N LEU A 171 -5.82 4.23 -11.58
CA LEU A 171 -5.90 3.31 -12.73
C LEU A 171 -6.38 4.01 -14.01
N ILE A 172 -7.29 4.99 -13.90
CA ILE A 172 -7.78 5.80 -15.03
C ILE A 172 -6.72 6.82 -15.45
N ARG A 173 -6.00 7.37 -14.48
CA ARG A 173 -5.03 8.43 -14.70
C ARG A 173 -3.81 7.96 -15.51
N PRO A 174 -3.16 8.86 -16.26
CA PRO A 174 -1.94 8.54 -16.99
C PRO A 174 -0.81 8.04 -16.12
N ARG A 175 -0.12 7.03 -16.64
CA ARG A 175 1.14 6.52 -16.10
C ARG A 175 2.10 6.28 -17.26
N THR A 176 3.38 6.27 -16.92
CA THR A 176 4.45 6.06 -17.89
C THR A 176 5.12 4.71 -17.63
N ASP A 177 5.19 3.87 -18.65
CA ASP A 177 5.86 2.58 -18.58
C ASP A 177 7.40 2.75 -18.49
N ARG A 178 8.13 1.63 -18.43
CA ARG A 178 9.61 1.62 -18.40
C ARG A 178 10.25 2.27 -19.64
N LYS A 179 9.52 2.40 -20.74
CA LYS A 179 10.00 2.93 -22.02
C LYS A 179 9.63 4.41 -22.20
N GLY A 180 9.07 5.05 -21.19
CA GLY A 180 8.62 6.45 -21.31
C GLY A 180 7.29 6.59 -22.04
N GLN A 181 6.58 5.49 -22.33
CA GLN A 181 5.31 5.52 -23.06
C GLN A 181 4.15 5.61 -22.09
N ILE A 182 3.10 6.32 -22.50
CA ILE A 182 1.87 6.39 -21.73
C ILE A 182 1.20 5.00 -21.77
N GLU A 183 1.03 4.38 -20.61
CA GLU A 183 0.32 3.11 -20.50
C GLU A 183 -1.15 3.29 -20.91
N PRO A 184 -1.75 2.33 -21.62
CA PRO A 184 -3.17 2.35 -21.90
C PRO A 184 -3.97 2.20 -20.59
N MET A 185 -5.11 2.89 -20.51
CA MET A 185 -6.05 2.68 -19.42
C MET A 185 -6.51 1.21 -19.41
N PRO A 186 -6.46 0.50 -18.26
CA PRO A 186 -6.92 -0.87 -18.19
C PRO A 186 -8.43 -0.95 -18.49
N PRO A 187 -8.90 -2.00 -19.19
CA PRO A 187 -10.33 -2.19 -19.40
C PRO A 187 -11.01 -2.44 -18.06
N MET A 188 -11.97 -1.60 -17.71
CA MET A 188 -12.69 -1.68 -16.43
C MET A 188 -14.19 -1.79 -16.65
N VAL A 189 -14.83 -2.72 -15.94
CA VAL A 189 -16.29 -2.85 -15.86
C VAL A 189 -16.69 -2.62 -14.40
N ILE A 190 -17.43 -1.54 -14.15
CA ILE A 190 -17.91 -1.18 -12.82
C ILE A 190 -19.39 -1.54 -12.75
N ILE A 191 -19.74 -2.46 -11.85
CA ILE A 191 -21.12 -2.84 -11.58
C ILE A 191 -21.51 -2.20 -10.25
N ASP A 192 -22.24 -1.10 -10.32
CA ASP A 192 -22.79 -0.43 -9.15
C ASP A 192 -24.25 -0.84 -8.95
N LEU A 193 -24.50 -1.58 -7.86
CA LEU A 193 -25.83 -2.04 -7.48
C LEU A 193 -26.57 -1.08 -6.56
N LYS A 194 -25.90 -0.03 -6.07
CA LYS A 194 -26.48 0.93 -5.11
C LYS A 194 -26.78 2.28 -5.73
N GLY A 195 -26.27 2.56 -6.94
CA GLY A 195 -26.45 3.85 -7.60
C GLY A 195 -25.74 4.98 -6.85
N ASP A 196 -24.47 4.77 -6.52
CA ASP A 196 -23.63 5.79 -5.91
C ASP A 196 -23.16 6.79 -6.98
N ASP A 197 -23.91 7.88 -7.11
CA ASP A 197 -23.62 8.97 -8.05
C ASP A 197 -22.17 9.50 -7.89
N THR A 198 -21.63 9.48 -6.67
CA THR A 198 -20.27 9.99 -6.42
C THR A 198 -19.23 9.12 -7.12
N LEU A 199 -19.41 7.80 -7.14
CA LEU A 199 -18.49 6.91 -7.85
C LEU A 199 -18.52 7.19 -9.35
N LEU A 200 -19.72 7.27 -9.91
CA LEU A 200 -19.94 7.49 -11.34
C LEU A 200 -19.34 8.82 -11.79
N GLU A 201 -19.66 9.91 -11.08
CA GLU A 201 -19.15 11.25 -11.38
C GLU A 201 -17.62 11.30 -11.32
N LYS A 202 -17.00 10.68 -10.31
CA LYS A 202 -15.54 10.66 -10.18
C LYS A 202 -14.87 9.90 -11.33
N VAL A 203 -15.38 8.72 -11.67
CA VAL A 203 -14.86 7.93 -12.80
C VAL A 203 -15.03 8.70 -14.10
N MET A 204 -16.18 9.34 -14.30
CA MET A 204 -16.46 10.14 -15.50
C MET A 204 -15.48 11.32 -15.63
N VAL A 205 -15.31 12.10 -14.56
CA VAL A 205 -14.40 13.27 -14.56
C VAL A 205 -12.95 12.85 -14.82
N GLU A 206 -12.46 11.79 -14.19
CA GLU A 206 -11.09 11.32 -14.41
C GLU A 206 -10.90 10.76 -15.82
N THR A 207 -11.92 10.11 -16.38
CA THR A 207 -11.87 9.59 -17.75
C THR A 207 -11.95 10.72 -18.78
N GLU A 208 -12.72 11.79 -18.50
CA GLU A 208 -12.79 12.98 -19.35
C GLU A 208 -11.43 13.68 -19.42
N LYS A 209 -10.78 13.93 -18.28
CA LYS A 209 -9.41 14.46 -18.23
C LYS A 209 -8.44 13.58 -19.04
N ARG A 210 -8.56 12.26 -18.90
CA ARG A 210 -7.74 11.30 -19.66
C ARG A 210 -8.00 11.39 -21.16
N ALA A 211 -9.27 11.53 -21.57
CA ALA A 211 -9.67 11.70 -22.96
C ALA A 211 -9.07 12.96 -23.58
N GLU A 212 -9.11 14.08 -22.86
CA GLU A 212 -8.49 15.35 -23.25
C GLU A 212 -6.98 15.21 -23.44
N MET A 213 -6.29 14.57 -22.49
CA MET A 213 -4.85 14.33 -22.57
C MET A 213 -4.46 13.40 -23.73
N GLU A 214 -5.25 12.35 -23.99
CA GLU A 214 -5.00 11.42 -25.11
C GLU A 214 -5.47 11.99 -26.47
N GLY A 215 -6.19 13.12 -26.50
CA GLY A 215 -6.81 13.65 -27.73
C GLY A 215 -7.87 12.71 -28.30
N ARG A 216 -8.55 11.91 -27.47
CA ARG A 216 -9.55 10.92 -27.88
C ARG A 216 -10.95 11.36 -27.49
N PRO A 217 -11.98 11.01 -28.28
CA PRO A 217 -13.37 11.22 -27.87
C PRO A 217 -13.72 10.45 -26.59
N MET A 218 -14.37 11.11 -25.63
CA MET A 218 -14.82 10.51 -24.36
C MET A 218 -15.60 9.19 -24.56
N ARG A 219 -16.45 9.11 -25.59
CA ARG A 219 -17.21 7.89 -25.95
C ARG A 219 -16.35 6.65 -26.26
N HIS A 220 -15.05 6.82 -26.52
CA HIS A 220 -14.12 5.71 -26.76
C HIS A 220 -13.49 5.19 -25.46
N LEU A 221 -13.50 6.00 -24.38
CA LEU A 221 -12.94 5.63 -23.08
C LEU A 221 -14.01 5.29 -22.06
N PHE A 222 -15.19 5.92 -22.14
CA PHE A 222 -16.26 5.78 -21.16
C PHE A 222 -17.58 5.37 -21.81
N ARG A 223 -18.24 4.38 -21.23
CA ARG A 223 -19.58 3.92 -21.60
C ARG A 223 -20.39 3.68 -20.32
N TYR A 224 -21.52 4.36 -20.21
CA TYR A 224 -22.43 4.24 -19.08
C TYR A 224 -23.68 3.47 -19.50
N PHE A 225 -24.12 2.51 -18.68
CA PHE A 225 -25.35 1.75 -18.90
C PHE A 225 -26.22 1.85 -17.65
N THR A 226 -27.48 2.24 -17.85
CA THR A 226 -28.53 2.19 -16.83
C THR A 226 -29.83 1.67 -17.43
N THR A 227 -30.62 1.00 -16.60
CA THR A 227 -32.00 0.58 -16.91
C THR A 227 -33.04 1.60 -16.45
N GLU A 228 -32.62 2.67 -15.76
CA GLU A 228 -33.51 3.71 -15.27
C GLU A 228 -34.05 4.57 -16.41
N GLY A 229 -35.37 4.77 -16.41
CA GLY A 229 -36.05 5.58 -17.40
C GLY A 229 -35.67 7.06 -17.28
N GLY A 230 -35.51 7.74 -18.43
CA GLY A 230 -35.20 9.17 -18.47
C GLY A 230 -33.70 9.52 -18.40
N HIS A 231 -32.83 8.54 -18.16
CA HIS A 231 -31.37 8.77 -18.13
C HIS A 231 -30.70 8.40 -19.46
N PRO A 232 -29.62 9.11 -19.86
CA PRO A 232 -28.82 8.70 -21.00
C PRO A 232 -28.15 7.36 -20.68
N THR A 233 -28.30 6.40 -21.58
CA THR A 233 -27.76 5.04 -21.43
C THR A 233 -27.15 4.60 -22.74
N ASN A 234 -25.98 3.98 -22.67
CA ASN A 234 -25.40 3.30 -23.81
C ASN A 234 -26.21 2.03 -24.08
N ARG A 235 -26.63 1.84 -25.32
CA ARG A 235 -27.42 0.67 -25.69
C ARG A 235 -26.49 -0.40 -26.26
N PHE A 236 -26.69 -1.64 -25.83
CA PHE A 236 -26.06 -2.78 -26.47
C PHE A 236 -27.11 -3.85 -26.75
N ASN A 237 -26.80 -4.73 -27.71
CA ASN A 237 -27.69 -5.79 -28.12
C ASN A 237 -27.00 -7.13 -27.92
N PRO A 238 -27.47 -7.98 -26.99
CA PRO A 238 -26.72 -9.15 -26.56
C PRO A 238 -26.46 -10.14 -27.71
N PHE A 239 -27.32 -10.20 -28.73
CA PHE A 239 -27.15 -11.14 -29.85
C PHE A 239 -25.89 -10.82 -30.67
N PRO A 240 -25.76 -9.65 -31.34
CA PRO A 240 -24.53 -9.32 -32.04
C PRO A 240 -23.36 -9.04 -31.09
N THR A 241 -23.60 -8.51 -29.89
CA THR A 241 -22.52 -8.12 -28.96
C THR A 241 -21.81 -9.34 -28.35
N PHE A 242 -22.52 -10.43 -28.09
CA PHE A 242 -21.93 -11.63 -27.49
C PHE A 242 -21.61 -12.74 -28.50
N LYS A 243 -21.96 -12.58 -29.79
CA LYS A 243 -21.49 -13.45 -30.90
C LYS A 243 -20.04 -13.12 -31.30
N GLY A 244 -19.11 -13.24 -30.35
CA GLY A 244 -17.66 -13.12 -30.62
C GLY A 244 -17.03 -14.46 -31.03
N ASP A 245 -15.80 -14.43 -31.55
CA ASP A 245 -15.06 -15.60 -32.08
C ASP A 245 -14.90 -16.77 -31.09
N GLY A 246 -15.08 -16.54 -29.79
CA GLY A 246 -14.98 -17.55 -28.74
C GLY A 246 -16.30 -18.00 -28.10
N THR A 247 -17.45 -17.43 -28.49
CA THR A 247 -18.73 -17.72 -27.82
C THR A 247 -19.59 -18.65 -28.67
N SER A 248 -19.84 -19.85 -28.19
CA SER A 248 -20.76 -20.79 -28.84
C SER A 248 -22.21 -20.27 -28.76
N GLN A 249 -23.05 -20.67 -29.73
CA GLN A 249 -24.48 -20.37 -29.70
C GLN A 249 -25.15 -20.84 -28.39
N ILE A 250 -24.70 -21.96 -27.84
CA ILE A 250 -25.20 -22.49 -26.56
C ILE A 250 -24.86 -21.54 -25.40
N GLN A 251 -23.63 -21.03 -25.34
CA GLN A 251 -23.22 -20.05 -24.32
C GLN A 251 -24.00 -18.73 -24.47
N LEU A 252 -24.23 -18.27 -25.70
CA LEU A 252 -25.06 -17.08 -25.95
C LEU A 252 -26.47 -17.28 -25.41
N VAL A 253 -27.13 -18.37 -25.80
CA VAL A 253 -28.48 -18.73 -25.35
C VAL A 253 -28.52 -18.81 -23.82
N GLN A 254 -27.55 -19.49 -23.21
CA GLN A 254 -27.46 -19.63 -21.76
C GLN A 254 -27.32 -18.27 -21.08
N THR A 255 -26.40 -17.43 -21.56
CA THR A 255 -26.16 -16.07 -21.02
C THR A 255 -27.42 -15.22 -21.09
N VAL A 256 -28.16 -15.27 -22.20
CA VAL A 256 -29.42 -14.52 -22.36
C VAL A 256 -30.49 -15.02 -21.38
N LEU A 257 -30.63 -16.35 -21.22
CA LEU A 257 -31.62 -16.93 -20.30
C LEU A 257 -31.28 -16.62 -18.83
N ASP A 258 -30.00 -16.65 -18.48
CA ASP A 258 -29.52 -16.29 -17.14
C ASP A 258 -29.75 -14.80 -16.86
N ALA A 259 -29.42 -13.92 -17.82
CA ALA A 259 -29.64 -12.48 -17.70
C ALA A 259 -31.13 -12.13 -17.55
N LEU A 260 -32.02 -12.85 -18.22
CA LEU A 260 -33.47 -12.69 -18.11
C LEU A 260 -34.07 -13.41 -16.89
N SER A 261 -33.26 -14.10 -16.09
CA SER A 261 -33.70 -14.89 -14.92
C SER A 261 -34.77 -15.94 -15.27
N VAL A 262 -34.72 -16.49 -16.49
CA VAL A 262 -35.63 -17.56 -16.98
C VAL A 262 -34.98 -18.94 -16.98
N ASN A 263 -33.74 -19.03 -16.53
CA ASN A 263 -33.08 -20.26 -16.14
C ASN A 263 -33.24 -20.45 -14.62
N TYR A 264 -34.11 -21.38 -14.25
CA TYR A 264 -34.53 -21.64 -12.87
C TYR A 264 -33.64 -22.66 -12.14
N GLY A 265 -32.64 -23.22 -12.82
CA GLY A 265 -31.74 -24.20 -12.25
C GLY A 265 -32.33 -25.62 -12.14
N PRO A 266 -31.61 -26.53 -11.47
CA PRO A 266 -32.02 -27.92 -11.31
C PRO A 266 -33.14 -28.06 -10.26
N GLY A 267 -34.14 -28.87 -10.56
CA GLY A 267 -35.24 -29.16 -9.64
C GLY A 267 -36.48 -29.70 -10.35
N TYR A 268 -37.38 -30.33 -9.60
CA TYR A 268 -38.67 -30.79 -10.13
C TYR A 268 -39.49 -29.59 -10.62
N GLY A 269 -40.00 -29.64 -11.85
CA GLY A 269 -40.67 -28.51 -12.51
C GLY A 269 -39.71 -27.43 -13.04
N MET A 270 -38.81 -26.91 -12.20
CA MET A 270 -37.85 -25.85 -12.58
C MET A 270 -36.92 -26.27 -13.73
N GLY A 271 -36.43 -27.51 -13.69
CA GLY A 271 -35.60 -28.07 -14.76
C GLY A 271 -36.38 -28.24 -16.07
N TYR A 272 -37.67 -28.55 -16.00
CA TYR A 272 -38.54 -28.65 -17.19
C TYR A 272 -38.68 -27.30 -17.89
N TYR A 273 -39.06 -26.25 -17.14
CA TYR A 273 -39.25 -24.91 -17.72
C TYR A 273 -37.93 -24.31 -18.23
N SER A 274 -36.83 -24.48 -17.48
CA SER A 274 -35.50 -24.03 -17.93
C SER A 274 -35.07 -24.72 -19.22
N SER A 275 -35.30 -26.03 -19.31
CA SER A 275 -34.98 -26.82 -20.51
C SER A 275 -35.84 -26.43 -21.70
N ARG A 276 -37.14 -26.19 -21.50
CA ARG A 276 -38.05 -25.73 -22.55
C ARG A 276 -37.64 -24.37 -23.10
N ASN A 277 -37.35 -23.40 -22.22
CA ASN A 277 -36.88 -22.07 -22.62
C ASN A 277 -35.56 -22.16 -23.40
N ARG A 278 -34.62 -23.00 -22.93
CA ARG A 278 -33.35 -23.23 -23.62
C ARG A 278 -33.54 -23.83 -25.00
N SER A 279 -34.33 -24.91 -25.13
CA SER A 279 -34.59 -25.55 -26.42
C SER A 279 -35.27 -24.59 -27.40
N LEU A 280 -36.27 -23.82 -26.95
CA LEU A 280 -36.98 -22.86 -27.79
C LEU A 280 -36.03 -21.76 -28.31
N LEU A 281 -35.30 -21.09 -27.41
CA LEU A 281 -34.38 -20.03 -27.81
C LEU A 281 -33.24 -20.55 -28.67
N GLN A 282 -32.70 -21.74 -28.35
CA GLN A 282 -31.65 -22.38 -29.16
C GLN A 282 -32.14 -22.72 -30.57
N ASP A 283 -33.37 -23.22 -30.71
CA ASP A 283 -33.95 -23.51 -32.03
C ASP A 283 -34.15 -22.23 -32.84
N ILE A 284 -34.63 -21.15 -32.22
CA ILE A 284 -34.79 -19.85 -32.88
C ILE A 284 -33.43 -19.32 -33.32
N VAL A 285 -32.43 -19.30 -32.43
CA VAL A 285 -31.08 -18.81 -32.74
C VAL A 285 -30.44 -19.63 -33.86
N ARG A 286 -30.58 -20.95 -33.83
CA ARG A 286 -30.01 -21.84 -34.85
C ARG A 286 -30.67 -21.68 -36.22
N LYS A 287 -31.99 -21.50 -36.28
CA LYS A 287 -32.75 -21.48 -37.54
C LYS A 287 -32.83 -20.10 -38.18
N HIS A 288 -32.90 -19.04 -37.37
CA HIS A 288 -33.24 -17.70 -37.84
C HIS A 288 -32.14 -16.67 -37.57
N ASP A 289 -31.13 -16.99 -36.78
CA ASP A 289 -30.02 -16.12 -36.40
C ASP A 289 -30.46 -14.69 -36.00
N PRO A 290 -31.41 -14.53 -35.07
CA PRO A 290 -31.99 -13.23 -34.78
C PRO A 290 -30.92 -12.26 -34.26
N HIS A 291 -31.07 -11.01 -34.66
CA HIS A 291 -30.22 -9.91 -34.23
C HIS A 291 -30.87 -9.06 -33.14
N SER A 292 -32.13 -9.32 -32.75
CA SER A 292 -32.80 -8.53 -31.71
C SER A 292 -33.93 -9.31 -31.01
N PHE A 293 -34.31 -8.87 -29.81
CA PHE A 293 -35.50 -9.40 -29.12
C PHE A 293 -36.80 -9.17 -29.90
N ARG A 294 -36.87 -8.10 -30.70
CA ARG A 294 -38.03 -7.83 -31.57
C ARG A 294 -38.17 -8.89 -32.66
N GLU A 295 -37.06 -9.32 -33.26
CA GLU A 295 -37.08 -10.42 -34.24
C GLU A 295 -37.50 -11.74 -33.60
N ILE A 296 -37.01 -12.04 -32.40
CA ILE A 296 -37.44 -13.22 -31.64
C ILE A 296 -38.96 -13.18 -31.43
N TYR A 297 -39.50 -12.05 -30.97
CA TYR A 297 -40.94 -11.89 -30.76
C TYR A 297 -41.75 -12.05 -32.04
N GLY A 298 -41.22 -11.66 -33.20
CA GLY A 298 -41.89 -11.85 -34.49
C GLY A 298 -41.85 -13.28 -35.03
N ILE A 299 -40.99 -14.14 -34.48
CA ILE A 299 -40.86 -15.56 -34.85
C ILE A 299 -41.77 -16.45 -33.97
N LEU A 300 -42.00 -16.03 -32.73
CA LEU A 300 -42.91 -16.69 -31.78
C LEU A 300 -44.37 -16.58 -32.21
#